data_AF-A0A968Y2B6-F1
#
_entry.id   AF-A0A968Y2B6-F1
#
_cell.length_a   1.000
_cell.length_b   1.000
_cell.length_c   1.000
_cell.angle_alpha   90.00
_cell.angle_beta   90.00
_cell.angle_gamma   90.00
#
_symmetry.space_group_name_H-M   'P 1'
#
loop_
_entity.id
_entity.type
_entity.pdbx_description
1 polymer ?
#
loop_
_entity_poly.entity_id
_entity_poly.type
_entity_poly.pdbx_seq_one_letter_code
_entity_poly.pdbx_strand_id
1 'polypeptide(L)'
;MSKTNVEIIPNEALVVRGGRNRPEDIQRAIGTHPSGITGISVECAVELSVAELALAIPHGQVGVTTVGEVRSEGGDVIRTSGRSLNHATLTGLTPETASLLLTPTIPNPSRT
;
A
#
# COMPACT_ATOMS: atom_id res chain seq x y z
N MET A 1 15.47 -26.92 -7.30
CA MET A 1 15.14 -25.56 -7.77
C MET A 1 13.66 -25.32 -7.48
N SER A 2 13.36 -24.66 -6.35
CA SER A 2 11.99 -24.28 -6.03
C SER A 2 11.62 -23.10 -6.93
N LYS A 3 10.60 -23.26 -7.79
CA LYS A 3 9.96 -22.11 -8.43
C LYS A 3 9.36 -21.29 -7.30
N THR A 4 9.95 -20.15 -6.99
CA THR A 4 9.33 -19.18 -6.09
C THR A 4 8.05 -18.72 -6.81
N ASN A 5 6.90 -19.29 -6.46
CA ASN A 5 5.62 -18.73 -6.86
C ASN A 5 5.58 -17.34 -6.26
N VAL A 6 5.84 -16.31 -7.07
CA VAL A 6 5.56 -14.93 -6.68
C VAL A 6 4.05 -14.87 -6.54
N GLU A 7 3.57 -14.74 -5.31
CA GLU A 7 2.15 -14.56 -5.02
C GLU A 7 1.70 -13.28 -5.73
N ILE A 8 0.91 -13.43 -6.79
CA ILE A 8 0.31 -12.31 -7.50
C ILE A 8 -0.90 -11.87 -6.68
N ILE A 9 -0.84 -10.66 -6.14
CA ILE A 9 -1.98 -10.07 -5.44
C ILE A 9 -3.08 -9.74 -6.47
N PRO A 10 -4.34 -10.18 -6.28
CA PRO A 10 -5.45 -9.88 -7.19
C PRO A 10 -5.72 -8.37 -7.33
N ASN A 11 -6.27 -7.95 -8.47
CA ASN A 11 -6.48 -6.52 -8.77
C ASN A 11 -7.52 -5.88 -7.85
N GLU A 12 -8.51 -6.66 -7.42
CA GLU A 12 -9.57 -6.24 -6.50
C GLU A 12 -9.09 -6.06 -5.06
N ALA A 13 -7.85 -6.43 -4.74
CA ALA A 13 -7.30 -6.24 -3.40
C ALA A 13 -7.22 -4.74 -3.06
N LEU A 14 -7.76 -4.39 -1.88
CA LEU A 14 -7.62 -3.04 -1.34
C LEU A 14 -6.17 -2.78 -0.98
N VAL A 15 -5.73 -1.54 -1.18
CA VAL A 15 -4.42 -1.03 -0.81
C VAL A 15 -4.64 0.16 0.10
N VAL A 16 -4.19 0.04 1.35
CA VAL A 16 -4.40 1.05 2.40
C VAL A 16 -3.08 1.59 2.88
N ARG A 17 -2.93 2.92 2.88
CA ARG A 17 -1.74 3.61 3.38
C ARG A 17 -2.08 4.69 4.38
N GLY A 18 -1.41 4.66 5.53
CA GLY A 18 -1.53 5.69 6.55
C GLY A 18 -0.80 6.98 6.22
N GLY A 19 -1.37 8.09 6.68
CA GLY A 19 -0.81 9.42 6.53
C GLY A 19 -1.62 10.28 5.57
N ARG A 20 -1.17 11.52 5.35
CA ARG A 20 -1.85 12.49 4.47
C ARG A 20 -1.66 12.18 2.98
N ASN A 21 -0.70 11.32 2.65
CA ASN A 21 -0.37 10.86 1.29
C ASN A 21 -0.18 11.99 0.27
N ARG A 22 0.37 13.13 0.69
CA ARG A 22 0.79 14.20 -0.24
C ARG A 22 2.05 13.77 -1.01
N PRO A 23 2.36 14.33 -2.19
CA PRO A 23 3.54 13.93 -2.94
C PRO A 23 4.83 14.01 -2.11
N GLU A 24 5.01 15.06 -1.31
CA GLU A 24 6.18 15.21 -0.44
C GLU A 24 6.24 14.18 0.70
N ASP A 25 5.08 13.72 1.19
CA ASP A 25 5.00 12.69 2.23
C ASP A 25 5.31 11.30 1.65
N ILE A 26 4.82 11.03 0.43
CA ILE A 26 5.15 9.83 -0.32
C ILE A 26 6.66 9.80 -0.61
N GLN A 27 7.22 10.89 -1.15
CA GLN A 27 8.63 10.98 -1.48
C GLN A 27 9.54 10.70 -0.28
N ARG A 28 9.21 11.23 0.91
CA ARG A 28 9.98 10.97 2.14
C ARG A 28 9.86 9.53 2.64
N ALA A 29 8.79 8.84 2.27
CA ALA A 29 8.52 7.48 2.73
C ALA A 29 9.00 6.39 1.77
N ILE A 30 9.47 6.75 0.56
CA ILE A 30 10.06 5.80 -0.36
C ILE A 30 11.34 5.23 0.27
N GLY A 31 11.41 3.91 0.34
CA GLY A 31 12.58 3.17 0.82
C GLY A 31 12.66 1.79 0.20
N THR A 32 13.84 1.17 0.28
CA THR A 32 14.04 -0.22 -0.15
C THR A 32 13.75 -1.16 1.02
N HIS A 33 12.72 -1.98 0.86
CA HIS A 33 12.40 -3.05 1.80
C HIS A 33 13.54 -4.11 1.80
N PRO A 34 13.84 -4.82 2.92
CA PRO A 34 14.88 -5.86 2.98
C PRO A 34 14.79 -6.98 1.93
N SER A 35 13.63 -7.19 1.32
CA SER A 35 13.46 -8.11 0.18
C SER A 35 13.91 -7.53 -1.17
N GLY A 36 14.42 -6.30 -1.20
CA GLY A 36 14.93 -5.61 -2.38
C GLY A 36 13.91 -4.76 -3.15
N ILE A 37 12.66 -4.70 -2.70
CA ILE A 37 11.60 -3.92 -3.37
C ILE A 37 11.63 -2.47 -2.87
N THR A 38 11.82 -1.51 -3.78
CA THR A 38 11.79 -0.08 -3.45
C THR A 38 10.39 0.49 -3.67
N GLY A 39 9.87 1.21 -2.68
CA GLY A 39 8.55 1.83 -2.76
C GLY A 39 8.06 2.30 -1.40
N ILE A 40 6.75 2.36 -1.23
CA ILE A 40 6.11 2.74 0.03
C ILE A 40 5.37 1.54 0.65
N SER A 41 5.43 1.43 1.98
CA SER A 41 4.67 0.42 2.72
C SER A 41 3.17 0.68 2.65
N VAL A 42 2.40 -0.39 2.42
CA VAL A 42 0.94 -0.40 2.40
C VAL A 42 0.43 -1.67 3.08
N GLU A 43 -0.83 -1.67 3.47
CA GLU A 43 -1.58 -2.86 3.88
C GLU A 43 -2.48 -3.29 2.72
N CYS A 44 -2.51 -4.58 2.39
CA CYS A 44 -3.20 -5.06 1.18
C CYS A 44 -3.86 -6.44 1.34
N ALA A 45 -5.14 -6.55 0.98
CA ALA A 45 -5.91 -7.80 0.93
C ALA A 45 -7.21 -7.68 0.12
N VAL A 46 -7.75 -8.80 -0.38
CA VAL A 46 -9.04 -8.87 -1.13
C VAL A 46 -10.25 -8.89 -0.21
N GLU A 47 -10.17 -9.61 0.92
CA GLU A 47 -11.36 -9.95 1.72
C GLU A 47 -11.41 -9.22 3.08
N LEU A 48 -10.59 -8.17 3.24
CA LEU A 48 -10.58 -7.36 4.46
C LEU A 48 -11.14 -5.98 4.18
N SER A 49 -11.89 -5.46 5.14
CA SER A 49 -12.33 -4.06 5.14
C SER A 49 -11.15 -3.10 5.32
N VAL A 50 -11.36 -1.83 4.96
CA VAL A 50 -10.41 -0.75 5.26
C VAL A 50 -10.13 -0.67 6.76
N ALA A 51 -11.12 -0.94 7.62
CA ALA A 51 -10.95 -0.92 9.07
C ALA A 51 -10.01 -2.01 9.58
N GLU A 52 -10.14 -3.23 9.08
CA GLU A 52 -9.27 -4.35 9.44
C GLU A 52 -7.84 -4.14 8.95
N LEU A 53 -7.65 -3.67 7.72
CA LEU A 53 -6.32 -3.32 7.19
C LEU A 53 -5.69 -2.16 7.99
N ALA A 54 -6.49 -1.19 8.41
CA ALA A 54 -5.98 -0.03 9.13
C ALA A 54 -5.55 -0.31 10.58
N LEU A 55 -5.87 -1.47 11.16
CA LEU A 55 -5.44 -1.86 12.52
C LEU A 55 -3.90 -1.77 12.69
N ALA A 56 -3.14 -2.14 11.67
CA ALA A 56 -1.68 -2.08 11.65
C ALA A 56 -1.12 -0.66 11.45
N ILE A 57 -1.98 0.31 11.11
CA ILE A 57 -1.60 1.67 10.73
C ILE A 57 -1.75 2.62 11.93
N PRO A 58 -0.66 3.28 12.38
CA PRO A 58 -0.71 4.17 13.55
C PRO A 58 -1.25 5.58 13.24
N HIS A 59 -1.36 5.95 11.95
CA HIS A 59 -1.73 7.30 11.52
C HIS A 59 -3.23 7.56 11.70
N GLY A 60 -3.62 8.82 11.94
CA GLY A 60 -5.03 9.21 12.15
C GLY A 60 -5.88 9.30 10.87
N GLN A 61 -5.30 9.09 9.69
CA GLN A 61 -6.00 9.08 8.40
C GLN A 61 -5.32 8.10 7.44
N VAL A 62 -6.09 7.60 6.48
CA VAL A 62 -5.65 6.63 5.48
C VAL A 62 -6.10 7.02 4.07
N GLY A 63 -5.26 6.71 3.09
CA GLY A 63 -5.63 6.65 1.68
C GLY A 63 -5.96 5.22 1.30
N VAL A 64 -6.90 5.05 0.38
CA VAL A 64 -7.40 3.75 -0.07
C VAL A 64 -7.47 3.74 -1.59
N THR A 65 -6.94 2.70 -2.20
CA THR A 65 -7.04 2.40 -3.64
C THR A 65 -7.12 0.88 -3.80
N THR A 66 -6.97 0.37 -5.02
CA THR A 66 -6.89 -1.06 -5.32
C THR A 66 -5.59 -1.39 -6.06
N VAL A 67 -5.20 -2.67 -6.03
CA VAL A 67 -4.04 -3.14 -6.81
C VAL A 67 -4.25 -2.91 -8.31
N GLY A 68 -5.49 -3.06 -8.80
CA GLY A 68 -5.85 -2.82 -10.19
C GLY A 68 -5.60 -1.37 -10.62
N GLU A 69 -5.99 -0.40 -9.80
CA GLU A 69 -5.74 1.04 -10.05
C GLU A 69 -4.24 1.38 -10.01
N VAL A 70 -3.50 0.81 -9.05
CA VAL A 70 -2.03 0.97 -9.00
C VAL A 70 -1.38 0.45 -10.29
N ARG A 71 -1.82 -0.72 -10.77
CA ARG A 71 -1.30 -1.33 -12.01
C ARG A 71 -1.71 -0.57 -13.26
N SER A 72 -2.91 0.02 -13.31
CA SER A 72 -3.32 0.84 -14.45
C SER A 72 -2.46 2.10 -14.61
N GLU A 73 -1.88 2.58 -13.51
CA GLU A 73 -0.92 3.69 -13.50
C GLU A 73 0.55 3.26 -13.73
N GLY A 74 0.79 1.98 -14.03
CA GLY A 74 2.13 1.43 -14.31
C GLY A 74 2.92 1.00 -13.07
N GLY A 75 2.29 0.97 -11.90
CA GLY A 75 2.87 0.47 -10.66
C GLY A 75 2.60 -1.01 -10.41
N ASP A 76 2.98 -1.49 -9.24
CA ASP A 76 2.55 -2.80 -8.73
C ASP A 76 2.51 -2.79 -7.19
N VAL A 77 1.85 -3.80 -6.62
CA VAL A 77 1.83 -4.06 -5.18
C VAL A 77 2.36 -5.46 -4.95
N ILE A 78 3.52 -5.53 -4.28
CA ILE A 78 4.25 -6.78 -4.06
C ILE A 78 4.17 -7.14 -2.58
N ARG A 79 3.80 -8.38 -2.28
CA ARG A 79 3.79 -8.90 -0.90
C ARG A 79 5.20 -8.84 -0.31
N THR A 80 5.36 -8.13 0.80
CA THR A 80 6.64 -7.98 1.53
C THR A 80 6.39 -8.10 3.02
N SER A 81 7.39 -8.58 3.78
CA SER A 81 7.25 -8.72 5.23
C SER A 81 7.04 -7.37 5.93
N GLY A 82 6.28 -7.34 7.01
CA GLY A 82 6.12 -6.13 7.82
C GLY A 82 5.57 -6.45 9.21
N ARG A 83 4.94 -5.47 9.85
CA ARG A 83 4.33 -5.65 11.17
C ARG A 83 3.07 -6.50 11.14
N SER A 84 2.37 -6.52 10.01
CA SER A 84 1.17 -7.31 9.77
C SER A 84 1.44 -8.40 8.72
N LEU A 85 0.54 -9.38 8.63
CA LEU A 85 0.53 -10.36 7.53
C LEU A 85 0.08 -9.74 6.19
N ASN A 86 -0.58 -8.59 6.24
CA ASN A 86 -1.13 -7.90 5.08
C ASN A 86 -0.17 -6.86 4.51
N HIS A 87 1.02 -6.71 5.09
CA HIS A 87 2.00 -5.77 4.62
C HIS A 87 2.42 -6.08 3.18
N ALA A 88 2.53 -5.03 2.38
CA ALA A 88 3.02 -5.06 1.02
C ALA A 88 3.78 -3.77 0.71
N THR A 89 4.46 -3.75 -0.44
CA THR A 89 5.13 -2.57 -0.96
C THR A 89 4.48 -2.16 -2.27
N LEU A 90 3.94 -0.94 -2.32
CA LEU A 90 3.54 -0.28 -3.56
C LEU A 90 4.79 0.29 -4.22
N THR A 91 5.05 -0.11 -5.47
CA THR A 91 6.26 0.22 -6.24
C THR A 91 5.94 0.72 -7.64
N GLY A 92 6.94 1.25 -8.34
CA GLY A 92 6.85 1.64 -9.76
C GLY A 92 6.16 2.97 -10.05
N LEU A 93 5.59 3.65 -9.05
CA LEU A 93 4.92 4.94 -9.23
C LEU A 93 5.78 6.12 -8.75
N THR A 94 5.58 7.27 -9.38
CA THR A 94 6.09 8.56 -8.87
C THR A 94 5.31 8.98 -7.62
N PRO A 95 5.88 9.86 -6.77
CA PRO A 95 5.16 10.39 -5.62
C PRO A 95 3.84 11.08 -5.98
N GLU A 96 3.78 11.78 -7.12
CA GLU A 96 2.60 12.47 -7.61
C GLU A 96 1.49 11.48 -7.98
N THR A 97 1.80 10.45 -8.75
CA THR A 97 0.83 9.43 -9.17
C THR A 97 0.33 8.61 -7.98
N ALA A 98 1.23 8.20 -7.08
CA ALA A 98 0.84 7.51 -5.85
C ALA A 98 -0.02 8.39 -4.94
N SER A 99 0.26 9.70 -4.86
CA SER A 99 -0.55 10.66 -4.12
C SER A 99 -1.95 10.79 -4.70
N LEU A 100 -2.09 10.88 -6.04
CA LEU A 100 -3.38 10.93 -6.71
C LEU A 100 -4.26 9.70 -6.41
N LEU A 101 -3.67 8.51 -6.38
CA LEU A 101 -4.40 7.28 -6.04
C LEU A 101 -4.80 7.20 -4.55
N LEU A 102 -4.00 7.77 -3.66
CA LEU A 102 -4.16 7.65 -2.21
C LEU A 102 -4.80 8.89 -1.56
N THR A 103 -5.32 9.81 -2.38
CA THR A 103 -6.02 11.03 -1.92
C THR A 103 -7.33 11.22 -2.70
N PRO A 104 -8.39 11.80 -2.08
CA PRO A 104 -8.43 12.29 -0.70
C PRO A 104 -8.36 11.16 0.33
N THR A 105 -7.80 11.47 1.50
CA THR A 105 -7.77 10.53 2.63
C THR A 105 -9.07 10.57 3.40
N ILE A 106 -9.35 9.49 4.13
CA ILE A 106 -10.43 9.41 5.11
C ILE A 106 -9.87 9.30 6.53
N PRO A 107 -10.63 9.68 7.58
CA PRO A 107 -10.25 9.38 8.97
C PRO A 107 -9.94 7.89 9.13
N ASN A 108 -8.90 7.54 9.88
CA ASN A 108 -8.54 6.14 10.07
C ASN A 108 -9.61 5.46 10.93
N PRO A 109 -10.40 4.52 10.38
CA PRO A 109 -11.50 3.85 11.10
C PRO A 109 -11.05 2.98 12.29
N SER A 110 -9.76 2.67 12.43
CA SER A 110 -9.20 1.96 13.59
C SER A 110 -8.75 2.88 14.73
N ARG A 111 -8.83 4.20 14.53
CA ARG A 111 -8.36 5.24 15.47
C ARG A 111 -9.48 6.19 15.89
N THR A 112 -10.71 5.89 15.51
CA THR A 112 -11.94 6.63 15.88
C THR A 112 -12.47 6.18 17.23
#